data_AF-A0A5K1HSE9-F1
#
_entry.id   AF-A0A5K1HSE9-F1
#
_cell.length_a   1.000
_cell.length_b   1.000
_cell.length_c   1.000
_cell.angle_alpha   90.00
_cell.angle_beta   90.00
_cell.angle_gamma   90.00
#
_symmetry.space_group_name_H-M   'P 1'
#
loop_
_entity.id
_entity.type
_entity.pdbx_description
1 polymer ?
#
loop_
_entity_poly.entity_id
_entity_poly.type
_entity_poly.pdbx_seq_one_letter_code
_entity_poly.pdbx_strand_id
1 'polypeptide(L)'
;CFSRFREQSGRFSENLREDVRGLLSLYEASQLACEGETVLEEATAFSSEHLRARISRMDQRMSRQVQRALQVPLHRRVRRVEAREYIETFERTDRRSQVLHEFARLDFNMVQTIHQRELRELSG
;
A
#
# COMPACT_ATOMS: atom_id res chain seq x y z
N CYS A 1 -18.00 -9.22 2.48
CA CYS A 1 -16.82 -9.14 3.37
C CYS A 1 -16.86 -7.92 4.30
N PHE A 2 -17.23 -6.72 3.82
CA PHE A 2 -17.15 -5.48 4.62
C PHE A 2 -18.30 -5.20 5.60
N SER A 3 -19.32 -6.07 5.66
CA SER A 3 -20.53 -5.83 6.48
C SER A 3 -20.24 -5.62 7.97
N ARG A 4 -19.23 -6.29 8.53
CA ARG A 4 -18.81 -6.12 9.94
C ARG A 4 -18.23 -4.74 10.27
N PHE A 5 -17.86 -3.97 9.25
CA PHE A 5 -17.28 -2.64 9.39
C PHE A 5 -18.30 -1.53 9.13
N ARG A 6 -19.57 -1.90 8.94
CA ARG A 6 -20.67 -0.98 8.62
C ARG A 6 -21.67 -0.92 9.76
N GLU A 7 -22.27 0.25 9.90
CA GLU A 7 -23.35 0.51 10.85
C GLU A 7 -24.69 0.05 10.29
N GLN A 8 -25.75 0.09 11.12
CA GLN A 8 -27.11 -0.27 10.70
C GLN A 8 -27.62 0.62 9.55
N SER A 9 -27.10 1.84 9.43
CA SER A 9 -27.34 2.76 8.32
C SER A 9 -26.82 2.24 6.97
N GLY A 10 -26.02 1.17 7.00
CA GLY A 10 -25.29 0.69 5.84
C GLY A 10 -24.07 1.53 5.51
N ARG A 11 -23.62 2.47 6.36
CA ARG A 11 -22.36 3.21 6.10
C ARG A 11 -21.18 2.60 6.86
N PHE A 12 -19.95 2.80 6.36
CA PHE A 12 -18.76 2.50 7.15
C PHE A 12 -18.78 3.21 8.50
N SER A 13 -18.40 2.48 9.56
CA SER A 13 -18.49 3.02 10.91
C SER A 13 -17.45 4.09 11.16
N GLU A 14 -17.89 5.22 11.71
CA GLU A 14 -17.02 6.33 12.12
C GLU A 14 -15.99 5.92 13.17
N ASN A 15 -16.21 4.82 13.90
CA ASN A 15 -15.24 4.29 14.85
C ASN A 15 -13.92 3.84 14.18
N LEU A 16 -13.91 3.59 12.87
CA LEU A 16 -12.72 3.19 12.12
C LEU A 16 -11.78 4.35 11.82
N ARG A 17 -12.24 5.60 12.01
CA ARG A 17 -11.53 6.79 11.55
C ARG A 17 -10.14 6.98 12.16
N GLU A 18 -9.89 6.44 13.35
CA GLU A 18 -8.59 6.54 14.03
C GLU A 18 -7.60 5.43 13.62
N ASP A 19 -8.06 4.34 13.02
CA ASP A 19 -7.19 3.26 12.53
C ASP A 19 -6.63 3.60 11.15
N VAL A 20 -5.57 4.40 11.13
CA VAL A 20 -4.91 4.83 9.89
C VAL A 20 -4.45 3.64 9.02
N ARG A 21 -3.96 2.56 9.64
CA ARG A 21 -3.50 1.37 8.91
C ARG A 21 -4.68 0.61 8.31
N GLY A 22 -5.77 0.49 9.07
CA GLY A 22 -7.04 -0.06 8.59
C GLY A 22 -7.62 0.74 7.44
N LEU A 23 -7.65 2.07 7.54
CA LEU A 23 -8.11 2.97 6.48
C LEU A 23 -7.26 2.86 5.22
N LEU A 24 -5.92 2.84 5.34
CA LEU A 24 -5.02 2.65 4.20
C LEU A 24 -5.24 1.30 3.53
N SER A 25 -5.43 0.23 4.32
CA SER A 25 -5.72 -1.10 3.80
C SER A 25 -7.08 -1.17 3.11
N LEU A 26 -8.10 -0.51 3.67
CA LEU A 26 -9.44 -0.40 3.08
C LEU A 26 -9.40 0.36 1.77
N TYR A 27 -8.67 1.49 1.72
CA TYR A 27 -8.45 2.26 0.50
C TYR A 27 -7.81 1.40 -0.57
N GLU A 28 -6.65 0.79 -0.31
CA GLU A 28 -5.94 0.00 -1.33
C GLU A 28 -6.77 -1.20 -1.83
N ALA A 29 -7.54 -1.84 -0.94
CA ALA A 29 -8.46 -2.90 -1.31
C ALA A 29 -9.62 -2.39 -2.18
N SER A 30 -10.16 -1.21 -1.88
CA SER A 30 -11.28 -0.64 -2.65
C SER A 30 -10.90 -0.22 -4.05
N GLN A 31 -9.61 0.03 -4.30
CA GLN A 31 -9.09 0.35 -5.62
C GLN A 31 -9.12 -0.85 -6.60
N LEU A 32 -9.39 -2.06 -6.12
CA LEU A 32 -9.57 -3.28 -6.92
C LEU A 32 -11.03 -3.52 -7.37
N ALA A 33 -11.93 -2.57 -7.10
CA ALA A 33 -13.35 -2.70 -7.42
C ALA A 33 -13.62 -2.95 -8.90
N CYS A 34 -14.59 -3.82 -9.16
CA CYS A 34 -15.25 -3.98 -10.44
C CYS A 34 -16.50 -3.10 -10.51
N GLU A 35 -17.00 -2.88 -11.74
CA GLU A 35 -18.22 -2.08 -11.96
C GLU A 35 -19.42 -2.66 -11.18
N GLY A 36 -20.15 -1.79 -10.49
CA GLY A 36 -21.32 -2.16 -9.69
C GLY A 36 -21.03 -2.52 -8.22
N GLU A 37 -19.77 -2.55 -7.80
CA GLU A 37 -19.38 -2.78 -6.40
C GLU A 37 -19.51 -1.52 -5.53
N THR A 38 -20.74 -1.07 -5.32
CA THR A 38 -21.09 0.16 -4.57
C THR A 38 -20.48 0.25 -3.16
N VAL A 39 -20.29 -0.89 -2.49
CA VAL A 39 -19.64 -0.95 -1.17
C VAL A 39 -18.16 -0.53 -1.26
N LEU A 40 -17.47 -0.83 -2.36
CA LEU A 40 -16.07 -0.44 -2.56
C LEU A 40 -15.95 1.01 -3.06
N GLU A 41 -16.93 1.51 -3.81
CA GLU A 41 -17.03 2.93 -4.12
C GLU A 41 -17.17 3.76 -2.82
N GLU A 42 -18.06 3.33 -1.93
CA GLU A 42 -18.21 3.94 -0.60
C GLU A 42 -16.91 3.79 0.23
N ALA A 43 -16.28 2.62 0.22
CA ALA A 43 -15.02 2.39 0.94
C ALA A 43 -13.92 3.34 0.45
N THR A 44 -13.86 3.61 -0.84
CA THR A 44 -12.92 4.56 -1.44
C THR A 44 -13.16 5.98 -0.92
N ALA A 45 -14.43 6.43 -0.92
CA ALA A 45 -14.79 7.75 -0.42
C ALA A 45 -14.43 7.89 1.06
N PHE A 46 -14.94 6.99 1.90
CA PHE A 46 -14.76 6.98 3.35
C PHE A 46 -13.27 6.95 3.75
N SER A 47 -12.51 5.98 3.21
CA SER A 47 -11.11 5.84 3.58
C SER A 47 -10.25 7.02 3.11
N SER A 48 -10.46 7.51 1.89
CA SER A 48 -9.67 8.60 1.34
C SER A 48 -9.94 9.93 2.04
N GLU A 49 -11.18 10.18 2.49
CA GLU A 49 -11.54 11.35 3.29
C GLU A 49 -10.79 11.35 4.63
N HIS A 50 -10.90 10.28 5.40
CA HIS A 50 -10.29 10.20 6.73
C HIS A 50 -8.76 10.15 6.69
N LEU A 51 -8.17 9.54 5.65
CA LEU A 51 -6.73 9.56 5.42
C LEU A 51 -6.22 10.99 5.17
N ARG A 52 -6.88 11.74 4.28
CA ARG A 52 -6.52 13.15 4.01
C ARG A 52 -6.64 14.03 5.24
N ALA A 53 -7.72 13.86 6.02
CA ALA A 53 -7.97 14.65 7.23
C ALA A 53 -6.89 14.46 8.32
N ARG A 54 -6.20 13.32 8.32
CA ARG A 54 -5.22 12.95 9.36
C ARG A 54 -3.77 13.06 8.93
N ILE A 55 -3.51 13.28 7.65
CA ILE A 55 -2.16 13.14 7.06
C ILE A 55 -1.09 14.00 7.75
N SER A 56 -1.46 15.18 8.25
CA SER A 56 -0.58 16.11 8.97
C SER A 56 -0.24 15.68 10.40
N ARG A 57 -0.98 14.73 10.97
CA ARG A 57 -0.79 14.20 12.34
C ARG A 57 -0.05 12.86 12.36
N MET A 58 0.20 12.27 11.20
CA MET A 58 0.91 10.99 11.05
C MET A 58 2.42 11.20 11.14
N ASP A 59 3.16 10.16 11.51
CA ASP A 59 4.61 10.17 11.38
C ASP A 59 5.03 10.26 9.89
N GLN A 60 6.29 10.62 9.65
CA GLN A 60 6.81 10.84 8.29
C GLN A 60 6.69 9.61 7.38
N ARG A 61 6.85 8.41 7.93
CA ARG A 61 6.79 7.16 7.15
C ARG A 61 5.34 6.87 6.76
N MET A 62 4.41 6.94 7.70
CA MET A 62 2.99 6.69 7.46
C MET A 62 2.38 7.75 6.53
N SER A 63 2.67 9.04 6.75
CA SER A 63 2.19 10.12 5.87
C SER A 63 2.67 9.92 4.43
N ARG A 64 3.93 9.55 4.21
CA ARG A 64 4.45 9.25 2.86
C ARG A 64 3.74 8.06 2.21
N GLN A 65 3.46 6.99 2.96
CA GLN A 65 2.72 5.84 2.44
C GLN A 65 1.30 6.23 2.01
N VAL A 66 0.60 7.01 2.84
CA VAL A 66 -0.75 7.50 2.54
C VAL A 66 -0.76 8.44 1.34
N GLN A 67 0.20 9.37 1.24
CA GLN A 67 0.32 10.27 0.09
C GLN A 67 0.50 9.49 -1.22
N ARG A 68 1.39 8.50 -1.23
CA ARG A 68 1.59 7.64 -2.40
C ARG A 68 0.33 6.87 -2.77
N ALA A 69 -0.40 6.32 -1.79
CA ALA A 69 -1.67 5.60 -2.01
C ALA A 69 -2.69 6.48 -2.69
N LEU A 70 -2.91 7.68 -2.16
CA LEU A 70 -3.86 8.64 -2.70
C LEU A 70 -3.47 9.19 -4.08
N GLN A 71 -2.19 9.15 -4.44
CA GLN A 71 -1.71 9.57 -5.77
C GLN A 71 -1.86 8.44 -6.79
N VAL A 72 -1.38 7.24 -6.46
CA VAL A 72 -1.48 6.04 -7.31
C VAL A 72 -1.74 4.84 -6.39
N PRO A 73 -2.85 4.13 -6.53
CA PRO A 73 -3.11 2.91 -5.78
C PRO A 73 -2.00 1.87 -6.00
N LEU A 74 -1.63 1.13 -4.95
CA LEU A 74 -0.58 0.12 -4.95
C LEU A 74 -0.70 -0.87 -6.12
N HIS A 75 -1.92 -1.32 -6.42
CA HIS A 75 -2.16 -2.30 -7.49
C HIS A 75 -1.82 -1.78 -8.90
N ARG A 76 -1.71 -0.45 -9.08
CA ARG A 76 -1.33 0.21 -10.35
C ARG A 76 0.13 0.62 -10.41
N ARG A 77 0.89 0.47 -9.32
CA ARG A 77 2.29 0.90 -9.28
C ARG A 77 3.22 -0.14 -9.88
N VAL A 78 4.38 0.33 -10.36
CA VAL A 78 5.42 -0.54 -10.92
C VAL A 78 6.01 -1.41 -9.82
N ARG A 79 5.74 -2.72 -9.88
CA ARG A 79 6.09 -3.69 -8.82
C ARG A 79 7.55 -3.63 -8.39
N ARG A 80 8.50 -3.53 -9.33
CA ARG A 80 9.94 -3.47 -9.00
C ARG A 80 10.34 -2.16 -8.29
N VAL A 81 9.70 -1.04 -8.60
CA VAL A 81 9.93 0.24 -7.92
C VAL A 81 9.37 0.18 -6.50
N GLU A 82 8.16 -0.34 -6.33
CA GLU A 82 7.56 -0.52 -5.00
C GLU A 82 8.33 -1.50 -4.14
N ALA A 83 8.78 -2.63 -4.71
CA ALA A 83 9.59 -3.61 -3.99
C ALA A 83 10.87 -2.98 -3.44
N ARG A 84 11.55 -2.12 -4.21
CA ARG A 84 12.74 -1.41 -3.76
C ARG A 84 12.44 -0.49 -2.58
N GLU A 85 11.43 0.36 -2.68
CA GLU A 85 11.01 1.23 -1.58
C GLU A 85 10.70 0.41 -0.33
N TYR A 86 9.96 -0.69 -0.50
CA TYR A 86 9.55 -1.51 0.63
C TYR A 86 10.75 -2.18 1.29
N ILE A 87 11.71 -2.70 0.52
CA ILE A 87 12.97 -3.24 1.06
C ILE A 87 13.72 -2.18 1.88
N GLU A 88 13.74 -0.92 1.44
CA GLU A 88 14.44 0.16 2.14
C GLU A 88 13.71 0.56 3.44
N THR A 89 12.38 0.56 3.43
CA THR A 89 11.52 1.06 4.53
C THR A 89 10.91 -0.03 5.43
N PHE A 90 11.20 -1.31 5.16
CA PHE A 90 10.67 -2.44 5.92
C PHE A 90 11.17 -2.43 7.37
N GLU A 91 10.24 -2.60 8.31
CA GLU A 91 10.56 -2.72 9.73
C GLU A 91 11.02 -4.14 10.06
N ARG A 92 12.12 -4.26 10.80
CA ARG A 92 12.77 -5.53 11.13
C ARG A 92 12.54 -5.87 12.61
N THR A 93 11.27 -6.09 12.95
CA THR A 93 10.80 -6.23 14.34
C THR A 93 11.22 -7.53 15.03
N ASP A 94 11.52 -8.58 14.25
CA ASP A 94 11.93 -9.89 14.76
C ASP A 94 12.89 -10.63 13.82
N ARG A 95 13.41 -11.78 14.27
CA ARG A 95 14.35 -12.60 13.48
C ARG A 95 13.78 -13.03 12.12
N ARG A 96 12.50 -13.36 12.03
CA ARG A 96 11.88 -13.78 10.75
C ARG A 96 11.83 -12.61 9.78
N SER A 97 11.45 -11.43 10.27
CA SER A 97 11.43 -10.19 9.48
C SER A 97 12.83 -9.79 8.98
N GLN A 98 13.89 -10.04 9.78
CA GLN A 98 15.27 -9.81 9.37
C GLN A 98 15.71 -10.77 8.25
N VAL A 99 15.41 -12.07 8.39
CA VAL A 99 15.70 -13.07 7.35
C VAL A 99 14.95 -12.76 6.05
N LEU A 100 13.67 -12.39 6.15
CA LEU A 100 12.87 -12.00 4.98
C LEU A 100 13.45 -10.75 4.29
N HIS A 101 13.89 -9.76 5.08
CA HIS A 101 14.50 -8.54 4.55
C HIS A 101 15.81 -8.82 3.80
N GLU A 102 16.67 -9.65 4.38
CA GLU A 102 17.93 -10.05 3.76
C GLU A 102 17.69 -10.81 2.45
N PHE A 103 16.75 -11.77 2.47
CA PHE A 103 16.36 -12.51 1.29
C PHE A 103 15.85 -11.59 0.17
N ALA A 104 14.93 -10.67 0.49
CA ALA A 104 14.38 -9.73 -0.49
C ALA A 104 15.47 -8.84 -1.11
N ARG A 105 16.46 -8.40 -0.33
CA ARG A 105 17.58 -7.59 -0.82
C ARG A 105 18.48 -8.39 -1.78
N LEU A 106 18.79 -9.64 -1.44
CA LEU A 106 19.62 -10.51 -2.29
C LEU A 106 18.91 -10.83 -3.61
N ASP A 107 17.63 -11.20 -3.58
CA ASP A 107 16.82 -11.45 -4.79
C ASP A 107 16.77 -10.21 -5.70
N PHE A 108 16.53 -9.04 -5.10
CA PHE A 108 16.48 -7.79 -5.86
C PHE A 108 17.79 -7.52 -6.61
N ASN A 109 18.93 -7.68 -5.94
CA ASN A 109 20.25 -7.45 -6.53
C ASN A 109 20.60 -8.47 -7.62
N MET A 110 20.21 -9.74 -7.43
CA MET A 110 20.38 -10.78 -8.44
C MET A 110 19.64 -10.41 -9.73
N VAL A 111 18.36 -10.06 -9.62
CA VAL A 111 17.55 -9.67 -10.79
C VAL A 111 18.04 -8.35 -11.40
N GLN A 112 18.51 -7.40 -10.59
CA GLN A 112 19.13 -6.17 -11.10
C GLN A 112 20.35 -6.48 -11.98
N THR A 113 21.18 -7.46 -11.59
CA THR A 113 22.36 -7.85 -12.37
C THR A 113 21.97 -8.43 -13.73
N ILE A 114 20.89 -9.20 -13.80
CA ILE A 114 20.32 -9.72 -15.06
C ILE A 114 19.87 -8.56 -15.95
N HIS A 115 19.03 -7.65 -15.45
CA HIS A 115 18.56 -6.51 -16.23
C HIS A 115 19.72 -5.61 -16.74
N GLN A 116 20.77 -5.41 -15.95
CA GLN A 116 21.95 -4.65 -16.38
C GLN A 116 22.73 -5.34 -17.51
N ARG A 117 22.73 -6.67 -17.55
CA ARG A 117 23.31 -7.43 -18.66
C ARG A 117 22.45 -7.28 -19.92
N GLU A 118 21.14 -7.49 -19.81
CA GLU A 118 20.20 -7.33 -20.93
C GLU A 118 20.27 -5.92 -21.53
N LEU A 119 20.33 -4.88 -20.69
CA LEU A 119 20.49 -3.51 -21.16
C LEU A 119 21.80 -3.28 -21.94
N ARG A 120 22.92 -3.89 -21.51
CA ARG A 120 24.19 -3.81 -22.24
C ARG A 120 24.14 -4.53 -23.59
N GLU A 121 23.45 -5.66 -23.64
CA GLU A 121 23.25 -6.43 -24.89
C GLU A 121 22.35 -5.69 -25.88
N LEU A 122 21.38 -4.90 -25.40
CA LEU A 122 20.48 -4.11 -26.25
C LEU A 122 21.04 -2.74 -26.65
N SER A 123 21.99 -2.20 -25.89
CA SER A 123 22.55 -0.85 -26.11
C SER A 123 23.90 -0.85 -26.84
N GLY A 124 24.45 -2.03 -27.13
CA GLY A 124 25.68 -2.23 -27.90
C GLY A 124 25.39 -2.73 -29.30
#